data_AF-I4DNV2-F1
#
_entry.id   AF-I4DNV2-F1
#
_cell.length_a   1.000
_cell.length_b   1.000
_cell.length_c   1.000
_cell.angle_alpha   90.00
_cell.angle_beta   90.00
_cell.angle_gamma   90.00
#
_symmetry.space_group_name_H-M   'P 1'
#
loop_
_entity.id
_entity.type
_entity.pdbx_description
1 polymer ?
#
loop_
_entity_poly.entity_id
_entity_poly.type
_entity_poly.pdbx_seq_one_letter_code
_entity_poly.pdbx_strand_id
1 'polypeptide(L)'
;MVSKKKKKYSSGEGAQFMTRKAALKKLQLSLKDFRRICILKGIYPREPRNRKRAQKGAGGIKTLYHTKDIKFLLHEPIIWKLRDLKVYQQKIRKARATREFGRMRKYLRDYPSINIDHIVKERYPTFVDALRDLDDCLTLCFLFSTFPSLKKVPRDQSLLCRRLSVEFMHAVIAAKALRKVFISIKGYYYQAEFEGQTITWIVPHHFSFQPQSKDEVDFKIMSTFVEFYTMMLGFINFKLFHSLNLVYPPQLTAGFTPETDKDLVDEHAYVAERIAALNISVAKLLV
;
A
#
# COMPACT_ATOMS: atom_id res chain seq x y z
N MET A 1 -9.31 -15.46 52.26
CA MET A 1 -10.14 -15.75 51.07
C MET A 1 -9.32 -16.52 50.04
N VAL A 2 -9.63 -17.80 49.80
CA VAL A 2 -8.92 -18.63 48.80
C VAL A 2 -9.46 -18.33 47.41
N SER A 3 -8.60 -17.86 46.50
CA SER A 3 -8.97 -17.54 45.11
C SER A 3 -9.45 -18.80 44.37
N LYS A 4 -10.61 -18.73 43.70
CA LYS A 4 -11.16 -19.82 42.87
C LYS A 4 -10.12 -20.26 41.82
N LYS A 5 -9.91 -21.58 41.71
CA LYS A 5 -8.95 -22.21 40.78
C LYS A 5 -9.23 -21.75 39.34
N LYS A 6 -8.25 -21.11 38.70
CA LYS A 6 -8.38 -20.56 37.34
C LYS A 6 -8.53 -21.70 36.32
N LYS A 7 -9.44 -21.53 35.35
CA LYS A 7 -9.60 -22.49 34.23
C LYS A 7 -8.30 -22.60 33.42
N LYS A 8 -7.97 -23.79 32.93
CA LYS A 8 -6.77 -24.03 32.11
C LYS A 8 -6.77 -23.11 30.88
N TYR A 9 -5.62 -22.52 30.56
CA TYR A 9 -5.43 -21.57 29.46
C TYR A 9 -6.24 -20.25 29.57
N SER A 10 -6.81 -19.94 30.74
CA SER A 10 -7.45 -18.63 30.99
C SER A 10 -6.43 -17.51 31.23
N SER A 11 -5.17 -17.86 31.53
CA SER A 11 -4.07 -16.93 31.78
C SER A 11 -2.79 -17.39 31.09
N GLY A 12 -1.85 -16.46 30.90
CA GLY A 12 -0.59 -16.70 30.19
C GLY A 12 -0.77 -16.79 28.67
N GLU A 13 0.16 -17.49 28.02
CA GLU A 13 0.23 -17.56 26.55
C GLU A 13 -1.03 -18.14 25.90
N GLY A 14 -1.72 -19.08 26.57
CA GLY A 14 -2.96 -19.66 26.06
C GLY A 14 -4.13 -18.67 25.92
N ALA A 15 -4.06 -17.52 26.62
CA ALA A 15 -5.03 -16.42 26.51
C ALA A 15 -4.52 -15.27 25.63
N GLN A 16 -3.21 -15.06 25.57
CA GLN A 16 -2.58 -13.97 24.84
C GLN A 16 -2.62 -14.15 23.33
N PHE A 17 -2.67 -15.39 22.84
CA PHE A 17 -2.66 -15.69 21.41
C PHE A 17 -3.99 -16.26 20.92
N MET A 18 -4.29 -15.98 19.67
CA MET A 18 -5.46 -16.47 18.95
C MET A 18 -5.03 -17.02 17.59
N THR A 19 -5.54 -18.19 17.21
CA THR A 19 -5.29 -18.76 15.89
C THR A 19 -5.99 -17.96 14.80
N ARG A 20 -5.44 -17.96 13.58
CA ARG A 20 -6.07 -17.30 12.42
C ARG A 20 -7.54 -17.71 12.23
N LYS A 21 -7.84 -19.01 12.34
CA LYS A 21 -9.23 -19.53 12.22
C LYS A 21 -10.15 -18.96 13.30
N ALA A 22 -9.66 -18.85 14.54
CA ALA A 22 -10.42 -18.25 15.63
C ALA A 22 -10.63 -16.74 15.42
N ALA A 23 -9.61 -16.02 14.92
CA ALA A 23 -9.72 -14.59 14.59
C ALA A 23 -10.76 -14.33 13.49
N LEU A 24 -10.74 -15.13 12.41
CA LEU A 24 -11.73 -15.06 11.33
C LEU A 24 -13.15 -15.28 11.84
N LYS A 25 -13.36 -16.33 12.66
CA LYS A 25 -14.66 -16.62 13.25
C LYS A 25 -15.14 -15.49 14.17
N LYS A 26 -14.23 -14.87 14.92
CA LYS A 26 -14.55 -13.80 15.86
C LYS A 26 -14.93 -12.49 15.16
N LEU A 27 -14.17 -12.11 14.12
CA LEU A 27 -14.41 -10.88 13.35
C LEU A 27 -15.54 -11.04 12.30
N GLN A 28 -15.92 -12.29 12.00
CA GLN A 28 -16.92 -12.64 10.97
C GLN A 28 -16.52 -12.13 9.58
N LEU A 29 -15.23 -12.22 9.26
CA LEU A 29 -14.66 -11.76 7.99
C LEU A 29 -14.20 -12.92 7.12
N SER A 30 -14.16 -12.67 5.81
CA SER A 30 -13.52 -13.59 4.87
C SER A 30 -11.99 -13.56 5.06
N LEU A 31 -11.29 -14.60 4.59
CA LEU A 31 -9.82 -14.63 4.65
C LEU A 31 -9.18 -13.47 3.89
N LYS A 32 -9.78 -13.05 2.77
CA LYS A 32 -9.29 -11.94 1.94
C LYS A 32 -9.39 -10.61 2.70
N ASP A 33 -10.56 -10.35 3.28
CA ASP A 33 -10.83 -9.10 3.99
C ASP A 33 -10.01 -9.01 5.28
N PHE A 34 -9.86 -10.13 5.98
CA PHE A 34 -8.99 -10.22 7.15
C PHE A 34 -7.53 -9.91 6.80
N ARG A 35 -6.99 -10.47 5.70
CA ARG A 35 -5.63 -10.14 5.25
C ARG A 35 -5.49 -8.66 4.93
N ARG A 36 -6.44 -8.07 4.20
CA ARG A 36 -6.43 -6.65 3.86
C ARG A 36 -6.41 -5.77 5.11
N ILE A 37 -7.30 -6.02 6.07
CA ILE A 37 -7.36 -5.24 7.31
C ILE A 37 -6.08 -5.40 8.14
N CYS A 38 -5.52 -6.61 8.23
CA CYS A 38 -4.25 -6.83 8.92
C CYS A 38 -3.12 -6.02 8.28
N ILE A 39 -3.07 -5.92 6.96
CA ILE A 39 -2.04 -5.12 6.25
C ILE A 39 -2.24 -3.64 6.55
N LEU A 40 -3.47 -3.13 6.40
CA LEU A 40 -3.79 -1.73 6.63
C LEU A 40 -3.46 -1.27 8.06
N LYS A 41 -3.81 -2.08 9.07
CA LYS A 41 -3.53 -1.77 10.49
C LYS A 41 -2.15 -2.20 10.97
N GLY A 42 -1.32 -2.83 10.14
CA GLY A 42 0.00 -3.31 10.54
C GLY A 42 -0.03 -4.42 11.60
N ILE A 43 -1.00 -5.33 11.52
CA ILE A 43 -1.13 -6.48 12.44
C ILE A 43 -0.50 -7.70 11.80
N TYR A 44 0.59 -8.16 12.42
CA TYR A 44 1.38 -9.27 11.93
C TYR A 44 1.18 -10.54 12.78
N PRO A 45 1.33 -11.73 12.18
CA PRO A 45 1.49 -12.96 12.94
C PRO A 45 2.64 -12.86 13.94
N ARG A 46 2.48 -13.46 15.12
CA ARG A 46 3.49 -13.45 16.18
C ARG A 46 3.80 -14.88 16.63
N GLU A 47 5.07 -15.13 16.86
CA GLU A 47 5.57 -16.42 17.31
C GLU A 47 5.62 -16.46 18.84
N PRO A 48 4.81 -17.31 19.52
CA PRO A 48 4.87 -17.45 20.97
C PRO A 48 6.14 -18.19 21.43
N ARG A 49 6.58 -17.92 22.67
CA ARG A 49 7.70 -18.67 23.27
C ARG A 49 7.35 -20.15 23.45
N ASN A 50 6.13 -20.48 23.87
CA ASN A 50 5.66 -21.87 24.00
C ASN A 50 4.40 -22.14 23.16
N ARG A 51 4.62 -22.58 21.91
CA ARG A 51 3.56 -22.94 20.95
C ARG A 51 2.50 -23.88 21.52
N LYS A 52 2.89 -24.92 22.26
CA LYS A 52 1.93 -25.91 22.80
C LYS A 52 0.95 -25.26 23.78
N ARG A 53 1.42 -24.33 24.62
CA ARG A 53 0.57 -23.59 25.57
C ARG A 53 -0.32 -22.58 24.85
N ALA A 54 0.24 -21.84 23.90
CA ALA A 54 -0.51 -20.86 23.08
C ALA A 54 -1.63 -21.52 22.26
N GLN A 55 -1.39 -22.72 21.73
CA GLN A 55 -2.37 -23.49 20.96
C GLN A 55 -3.28 -24.38 21.82
N LYS A 56 -3.28 -24.20 23.15
CA LYS A 56 -4.12 -24.94 24.10
C LYS A 56 -3.94 -26.47 24.02
N GLY A 57 -2.72 -26.92 23.71
CA GLY A 57 -2.37 -28.33 23.57
C GLY A 57 -2.57 -28.91 22.17
N ALA A 58 -3.05 -28.12 21.19
CA ALA A 58 -3.12 -28.60 19.81
C ALA A 58 -1.72 -28.79 19.20
N GLY A 59 -1.56 -29.87 18.45
CA GLY A 59 -0.38 -30.10 17.62
C GLY A 59 -0.37 -29.26 16.33
N GLY A 60 0.82 -29.12 15.74
CA GLY A 60 1.03 -28.48 14.44
C GLY A 60 1.44 -27.00 14.51
N ILE A 61 1.98 -26.49 13.41
CA ILE A 61 2.37 -25.09 13.26
C ILE A 61 1.17 -24.32 12.73
N LYS A 62 0.62 -23.42 13.54
CA LYS A 62 -0.51 -22.56 13.17
C LYS A 62 -0.08 -21.11 13.27
N THR A 63 -0.56 -20.29 12.35
CA THR A 63 -0.39 -18.84 12.42
C THR A 63 -1.18 -18.28 13.59
N LEU A 64 -0.48 -17.60 14.50
CA LEU A 64 -1.03 -17.01 15.72
C LEU A 64 -0.95 -15.48 15.64
N TYR A 65 -1.94 -14.81 16.21
CA TYR A 65 -2.02 -13.36 16.38
C TYR A 65 -2.23 -13.06 17.86
N HIS A 66 -1.85 -11.86 18.30
CA HIS A 66 -2.20 -11.45 19.65
C HIS A 66 -3.71 -11.21 19.78
N THR A 67 -4.29 -11.72 20.88
CA THR A 67 -5.70 -11.51 21.20
C THR A 67 -6.03 -10.03 21.39
N LYS A 68 -5.06 -9.21 21.83
CA LYS A 68 -5.22 -7.76 21.98
C LYS A 68 -5.43 -7.10 20.62
N ASP A 69 -4.59 -7.40 19.64
CA ASP A 69 -4.68 -6.84 18.28
C ASP A 69 -6.00 -7.22 17.59
N ILE A 70 -6.44 -8.48 17.75
CA ILE A 70 -7.73 -8.91 17.20
C ILE A 70 -8.91 -8.23 17.90
N LYS A 71 -8.81 -7.92 19.19
CA LYS A 71 -9.82 -7.11 19.89
C LYS A 71 -9.81 -5.67 19.40
N PHE A 72 -8.65 -5.09 19.16
CA PHE A 72 -8.51 -3.76 18.59
C PHE A 72 -9.20 -3.68 17.21
N LEU A 73 -9.00 -4.68 16.34
CA LEU A 73 -9.69 -4.77 15.07
C LEU A 73 -11.22 -4.81 15.19
N LEU A 74 -11.77 -5.37 16.27
CA LEU A 74 -13.23 -5.48 16.43
C LEU A 74 -13.92 -4.10 16.45
N HIS A 75 -13.21 -3.07 16.91
CA HIS A 75 -13.73 -1.70 17.04
C HIS A 75 -13.40 -0.82 15.83
N GLU A 76 -12.81 -1.41 14.79
CA GLU A 76 -12.32 -0.68 13.63
C GLU A 76 -13.49 -0.39 12.64
N PRO A 77 -13.62 0.87 12.14
CA PRO A 77 -14.76 1.28 11.31
C PRO A 77 -14.75 0.71 9.87
N ILE A 78 -13.59 0.42 9.28
CA ILE A 78 -13.47 -0.20 7.94
C ILE A 78 -14.10 -1.59 7.90
N ILE A 79 -14.15 -2.33 9.01
CA ILE A 79 -14.91 -3.59 9.08
C ILE A 79 -16.37 -3.38 8.66
N TRP A 80 -17.01 -2.29 9.12
CA TRP A 80 -18.40 -1.98 8.75
C TRP A 80 -18.51 -1.62 7.28
N LYS A 81 -17.58 -0.81 6.75
CA LYS A 81 -17.54 -0.48 5.32
C LYS A 81 -17.35 -1.72 4.44
N LEU A 82 -16.52 -2.68 4.85
CA LEU A 82 -16.35 -3.95 4.12
C LEU A 82 -17.63 -4.79 4.12
N ARG A 83 -18.40 -4.77 5.21
CA ARG A 83 -19.72 -5.42 5.28
C ARG A 83 -20.71 -4.74 4.33
N ASP A 84 -20.74 -3.41 4.31
CA ASP A 84 -21.58 -2.65 3.38
C ASP A 84 -21.25 -2.97 1.92
N LEU A 85 -19.95 -3.01 1.57
CA LEU A 85 -19.52 -3.39 0.23
C LEU A 85 -19.98 -4.79 -0.16
N LYS A 86 -19.93 -5.74 0.77
CA LYS A 86 -20.41 -7.10 0.53
C LYS A 86 -21.92 -7.12 0.25
N VAL A 87 -22.70 -6.31 0.97
CA VAL A 87 -24.14 -6.15 0.73
C VAL A 87 -24.40 -5.55 -0.65
N TYR A 88 -23.65 -4.49 -1.03
CA TYR A 88 -23.74 -3.89 -2.35
C TYR A 88 -23.40 -4.87 -3.47
N GLN A 89 -22.33 -5.65 -3.31
CA GLN A 89 -21.95 -6.71 -4.25
C GLN A 89 -23.06 -7.76 -4.40
N GLN A 90 -23.73 -8.14 -3.30
CA GLN A 90 -24.87 -9.05 -3.34
C GLN A 90 -26.08 -8.45 -4.04
N LYS A 91 -26.39 -7.16 -3.81
CA LYS A 91 -27.46 -6.42 -4.52
C LYS A 91 -27.19 -6.34 -6.02
N ILE A 92 -25.95 -6.03 -6.41
CA ILE A 92 -25.52 -6.00 -7.82
C ILE A 92 -25.67 -7.40 -8.44
N ARG A 93 -25.22 -8.46 -7.74
CA ARG A 93 -25.35 -9.84 -8.22
C ARG A 93 -26.82 -10.24 -8.40
N LYS A 94 -27.70 -9.87 -7.46
CA LYS A 94 -29.13 -10.13 -7.54
C LYS A 94 -29.77 -9.39 -8.73
N ALA A 95 -29.52 -8.09 -8.86
CA ALA A 95 -30.03 -7.29 -9.98
C ALA A 95 -29.56 -7.83 -11.33
N ARG A 96 -28.29 -8.27 -11.43
CA ARG A 96 -27.74 -8.92 -12.62
C ARG A 96 -28.44 -10.23 -12.94
N ALA A 97 -28.73 -11.07 -11.93
CA ALA A 97 -29.44 -12.34 -12.11
C ALA A 97 -30.90 -12.14 -12.57
N THR A 98 -31.59 -11.14 -12.01
CA THR A 98 -32.97 -10.77 -12.37
C THR A 98 -33.03 -9.91 -13.65
N ARG A 99 -31.89 -9.61 -14.28
CA ARG A 99 -31.77 -8.75 -15.48
C ARG A 99 -32.32 -7.32 -15.30
N GLU A 100 -32.35 -6.82 -14.06
CA GLU A 100 -32.76 -5.45 -13.73
C GLU A 100 -31.60 -4.46 -13.92
N PHE A 101 -31.28 -4.13 -15.17
CA PHE A 101 -30.11 -3.28 -15.49
C PHE A 101 -30.20 -1.85 -14.94
N GLY A 102 -31.40 -1.28 -14.81
CA GLY A 102 -31.59 0.07 -14.25
C GLY A 102 -31.14 0.17 -12.79
N ARG A 103 -31.58 -0.78 -11.94
CA ARG A 103 -31.15 -0.86 -10.54
C ARG A 103 -29.68 -1.22 -10.41
N MET A 104 -29.15 -2.09 -11.27
CA MET A 104 -27.72 -2.41 -11.30
C MET A 104 -26.88 -1.16 -11.53
N ARG A 105 -27.22 -0.31 -12.51
CA ARG A 105 -26.50 0.95 -12.77
C ARG A 105 -26.56 1.89 -11.56
N LYS A 106 -27.72 1.98 -10.88
CA LYS A 106 -27.84 2.76 -9.64
C LYS A 106 -26.89 2.26 -8.56
N TYR A 107 -26.87 0.95 -8.29
CA TYR A 107 -25.95 0.39 -7.28
C TYR A 107 -24.47 0.52 -7.64
N LEU A 108 -24.12 0.55 -8.92
CA LEU A 108 -22.74 0.79 -9.36
C LEU A 108 -22.33 2.25 -9.18
N ARG A 109 -23.23 3.21 -9.40
CA ARG A 109 -22.97 4.63 -9.13
C ARG A 109 -22.86 4.91 -7.63
N ASP A 110 -23.74 4.31 -6.85
CA ASP A 110 -23.78 4.49 -5.38
C ASP A 110 -22.78 3.55 -4.67
N TYR A 111 -21.80 2.98 -5.37
CA TYR A 111 -20.88 2.01 -4.81
C TYR A 111 -19.94 2.69 -3.79
N PRO A 112 -19.89 2.22 -2.53
CA PRO A 112 -19.11 2.91 -1.50
C PRO A 112 -17.60 2.85 -1.78
N SER A 113 -16.90 3.97 -1.64
CA SER A 113 -15.43 4.00 -1.54
C SER A 113 -14.98 3.77 -0.09
N ILE A 114 -13.79 3.19 0.10
CA ILE A 114 -13.16 3.06 1.42
C ILE A 114 -12.07 4.12 1.51
N ASN A 115 -12.21 5.03 2.47
CA ASN A 115 -11.18 6.01 2.79
C ASN A 115 -10.24 5.43 3.84
N ILE A 116 -8.94 5.47 3.57
CA ILE A 116 -7.88 4.86 4.40
C ILE A 116 -7.09 5.92 5.18
N ASP A 117 -7.39 7.19 4.95
CA ASP A 117 -6.68 8.39 5.44
C ASP A 117 -6.49 8.38 6.96
N HIS A 118 -7.55 8.04 7.70
CA HIS A 118 -7.54 7.97 9.15
C HIS A 118 -6.57 6.89 9.66
N ILE A 119 -6.40 5.78 8.92
CA ILE A 119 -5.44 4.74 9.30
C ILE A 119 -4.01 5.23 9.21
N VAL A 120 -3.68 5.99 8.16
CA VAL A 120 -2.34 6.53 7.99
C VAL A 120 -2.00 7.46 9.16
N LYS A 121 -2.93 8.35 9.54
CA LYS A 121 -2.77 9.27 10.68
C LYS A 121 -2.68 8.55 12.02
N GLU A 122 -3.46 7.49 12.22
CA GLU A 122 -3.37 6.67 13.44
C GLU A 122 -2.04 5.91 13.54
N ARG A 123 -1.51 5.44 12.41
CA ARG A 123 -0.26 4.66 12.36
C ARG A 123 0.98 5.54 12.46
N TYR A 124 0.93 6.73 11.88
CA TYR A 124 2.02 7.71 11.89
C TYR A 124 1.51 9.04 12.47
N PRO A 125 1.50 9.19 13.81
CA PRO A 125 1.04 10.40 14.46
C PRO A 125 1.93 11.62 14.15
N THR A 126 3.22 11.38 13.93
CA THR A 126 4.18 12.42 13.56
C THR A 126 4.70 12.20 12.15
N PHE A 127 5.16 13.28 11.51
CA PHE A 127 5.74 13.22 10.18
C PHE A 127 7.07 12.46 10.16
N VAL A 128 7.89 12.61 11.19
CA VAL A 128 9.16 11.87 11.32
C VAL A 128 8.90 10.37 11.41
N ASP A 129 7.84 9.94 12.10
CA ASP A 129 7.46 8.51 12.13
C ASP A 129 7.09 7.99 10.74
N ALA A 130 6.44 8.81 9.91
CA ALA A 130 6.14 8.46 8.53
C ALA A 130 7.42 8.41 7.65
N LEU A 131 8.37 9.33 7.86
CA LEU A 131 9.65 9.32 7.12
C LEU A 131 10.50 8.08 7.42
N ARG A 132 10.46 7.56 8.66
CA ARG A 132 11.21 6.35 9.05
C ARG A 132 10.78 5.08 8.29
N ASP A 133 9.50 4.97 7.94
CA ASP A 133 8.93 3.84 7.21
C ASP A 133 8.88 4.10 5.68
N LEU A 134 9.43 5.22 5.20
CA LEU A 134 9.31 5.63 3.80
C LEU A 134 10.12 4.76 2.83
N ASP A 135 11.19 4.12 3.28
CA ASP A 135 12.09 3.27 2.47
C ASP A 135 11.34 2.14 1.73
N ASP A 136 10.54 1.38 2.48
CA ASP A 136 9.72 0.28 1.94
C ASP A 136 8.61 0.81 1.03
N CYS A 137 8.01 1.94 1.40
CA CYS A 137 6.96 2.60 0.64
C CYS A 137 7.46 3.03 -0.74
N LEU A 138 8.58 3.74 -0.80
CA LEU A 138 9.18 4.20 -2.06
C LEU A 138 9.60 3.03 -2.93
N THR A 139 10.29 2.05 -2.36
CA THR A 139 10.74 0.86 -3.10
C THR A 139 9.56 0.15 -3.78
N LEU A 140 8.43 -0.01 -3.08
CA LEU A 140 7.25 -0.64 -3.65
C LEU A 140 6.56 0.24 -4.70
N CYS A 141 6.46 1.56 -4.47
CA CYS A 141 5.89 2.49 -5.44
C CYS A 141 6.70 2.54 -6.74
N PHE A 142 8.03 2.59 -6.66
CA PHE A 142 8.91 2.55 -7.83
C PHE A 142 8.79 1.23 -8.58
N LEU A 143 8.71 0.10 -7.88
CA LEU A 143 8.46 -1.20 -8.51
C LEU A 143 7.10 -1.24 -9.22
N PHE A 144 6.04 -0.74 -8.59
CA PHE A 144 4.70 -0.73 -9.21
C PHE A 144 4.56 0.28 -10.36
N SER A 145 5.43 1.29 -10.41
CA SER A 145 5.49 2.25 -11.51
C SER A 145 6.04 1.65 -12.81
N THR A 146 6.85 0.58 -12.72
CA THR A 146 7.40 -0.11 -13.89
C THR A 146 6.50 -1.22 -14.42
N PHE A 147 5.52 -1.68 -13.64
CA PHE A 147 4.64 -2.75 -14.07
C PHE A 147 3.73 -2.34 -15.24
N PRO A 148 3.56 -3.21 -16.26
CA PRO A 148 2.53 -3.03 -17.26
C PRO A 148 1.13 -3.21 -16.65
N SER A 149 0.07 -2.95 -17.43
CA SER A 149 -1.30 -3.15 -16.98
C SER A 149 -1.60 -4.63 -16.70
N LEU A 150 -1.40 -5.06 -15.45
CA LEU A 150 -1.67 -6.43 -15.00
C LEU A 150 -3.15 -6.61 -14.66
N LYS A 151 -3.76 -7.75 -15.05
CA LYS A 151 -5.18 -8.05 -14.76
C LYS A 151 -5.57 -8.00 -13.27
N LYS A 152 -4.62 -8.18 -12.36
CA LYS A 152 -4.84 -8.22 -10.91
C LYS A 152 -4.53 -6.91 -10.19
N VAL A 153 -3.83 -6.00 -10.85
CA VAL A 153 -3.45 -4.69 -10.28
C VAL A 153 -4.34 -3.66 -10.97
N PRO A 154 -5.11 -2.87 -10.22
CA PRO A 154 -5.86 -1.76 -10.81
C PRO A 154 -4.90 -0.82 -11.56
N ARG A 155 -5.22 -0.49 -12.81
CA ARG A 155 -4.40 0.42 -13.63
C ARG A 155 -4.18 1.77 -12.93
N ASP A 156 -5.20 2.23 -12.24
CA ASP A 156 -5.20 3.49 -11.49
C ASP A 156 -4.13 3.50 -10.40
N GLN A 157 -3.85 2.35 -9.76
CA GLN A 157 -2.81 2.26 -8.73
C GLN A 157 -1.41 2.43 -9.31
N SER A 158 -1.12 1.82 -10.45
CA SER A 158 0.19 1.97 -11.11
C SER A 158 0.43 3.40 -11.59
N LEU A 159 -0.60 4.04 -12.16
CA LEU A 159 -0.53 5.45 -12.58
C LEU A 159 -0.32 6.39 -11.37
N LEU A 160 -1.01 6.12 -10.27
CA LEU A 160 -0.86 6.90 -9.04
C LEU A 160 0.53 6.74 -8.42
N CYS A 161 1.05 5.50 -8.31
CA CYS A 161 2.41 5.25 -7.81
C CYS A 161 3.43 6.05 -8.61
N ARG A 162 3.29 6.00 -9.93
CA ARG A 162 4.16 6.71 -10.85
C ARG A 162 4.13 8.22 -10.64
N ARG A 163 2.93 8.81 -10.55
CA ARG A 163 2.76 10.24 -10.28
C ARG A 163 3.43 10.62 -8.95
N LEU A 164 3.12 9.90 -7.88
CA LEU A 164 3.64 10.18 -6.54
C LEU A 164 5.17 9.98 -6.45
N SER A 165 5.72 8.99 -7.15
CA SER A 165 7.18 8.78 -7.25
C SER A 165 7.88 9.96 -7.92
N VAL A 166 7.31 10.50 -9.01
CA VAL A 166 7.88 11.69 -9.69
C VAL A 166 7.77 12.93 -8.81
N GLU A 167 6.64 13.13 -8.14
CA GLU A 167 6.46 14.22 -7.17
C GLU A 167 7.50 14.14 -6.04
N PHE A 168 7.75 12.95 -5.51
CA PHE A 168 8.78 12.74 -4.48
C PHE A 168 10.19 13.06 -5.00
N MET A 169 10.54 12.59 -6.21
CA MET A 169 11.83 12.92 -6.84
C MET A 169 12.00 14.42 -7.06
N HIS A 170 10.92 15.13 -7.44
CA HIS A 170 10.92 16.58 -7.55
C HIS A 170 11.24 17.22 -6.20
N ALA A 171 10.60 16.78 -5.11
CA ALA A 171 10.88 17.29 -3.78
C ALA A 171 12.34 17.05 -3.37
N VAL A 172 12.92 15.88 -3.68
CA VAL A 172 14.35 15.58 -3.42
C VAL A 172 15.27 16.53 -4.19
N ILE A 173 14.98 16.81 -5.46
CA ILE A 173 15.75 17.71 -6.31
C ILE A 173 15.66 19.15 -5.78
N ALA A 174 14.44 19.64 -5.51
CA ALA A 174 14.21 20.98 -5.01
C ALA A 174 14.87 21.22 -3.65
N ALA A 175 14.82 20.22 -2.76
CA ALA A 175 15.46 20.27 -1.45
C ALA A 175 16.98 20.07 -1.49
N LYS A 176 17.56 19.63 -2.62
CA LYS A 176 18.97 19.19 -2.73
C LYS A 176 19.35 18.20 -1.62
N ALA A 177 18.43 17.27 -1.36
CA ALA A 177 18.49 16.36 -0.21
C ALA A 177 19.26 15.06 -0.49
N LEU A 178 19.69 14.81 -1.73
CA LEU A 178 20.41 13.60 -2.10
C LEU A 178 21.81 13.58 -1.46
N ARG A 179 22.21 12.42 -0.91
CA ARG A 179 23.47 12.23 -0.19
C ARG A 179 24.35 11.17 -0.81
N LYS A 180 23.80 9.99 -1.09
CA LYS A 180 24.54 8.85 -1.65
C LYS A 180 23.76 8.20 -2.78
N VAL A 181 24.51 7.69 -3.75
CA VAL A 181 23.98 6.94 -4.88
C VAL A 181 24.84 5.71 -5.06
N PHE A 182 24.22 4.56 -5.28
CA PHE A 182 24.92 3.31 -5.56
C PHE A 182 24.22 2.54 -6.67
N ILE A 183 24.96 2.16 -7.70
CA ILE A 183 24.45 1.40 -8.84
C ILE A 183 24.75 -0.08 -8.60
N SER A 184 23.71 -0.91 -8.71
CA SER A 184 23.82 -2.35 -8.58
C SER A 184 23.22 -3.08 -9.77
N ILE A 185 23.39 -4.40 -9.81
CA ILE A 185 22.72 -5.28 -10.77
C ILE A 185 21.18 -5.21 -10.64
N LYS A 186 20.66 -4.93 -9.43
CA LYS A 186 19.20 -4.87 -9.18
C LYS A 186 18.56 -3.56 -9.62
N GLY A 187 19.34 -2.48 -9.66
CA GLY A 187 18.84 -1.13 -9.86
C GLY A 187 19.72 -0.08 -9.19
N TYR A 188 19.17 1.13 -9.10
CA TYR A 188 19.79 2.31 -8.52
C TYR A 188 19.32 2.48 -7.08
N TYR A 189 20.27 2.50 -6.14
CA TYR A 189 20.00 2.88 -4.76
C TYR A 189 20.26 4.37 -4.58
N TYR A 190 19.28 5.06 -4.02
CA TYR A 190 19.38 6.47 -3.65
C TYR A 190 19.24 6.59 -2.14
N GLN A 191 20.02 7.50 -1.55
CA GLN A 191 19.88 7.91 -0.17
C GLN A 191 19.68 9.42 -0.11
N ALA A 192 18.55 9.86 0.45
CA ALA A 192 18.28 11.27 0.72
C ALA A 192 18.09 11.52 2.21
N GLU A 193 18.26 12.77 2.63
CA GLU A 193 18.14 13.19 4.02
C GLU A 193 17.05 14.26 4.16
N PHE A 194 16.01 13.98 4.95
CA PHE A 194 14.93 14.91 5.26
C PHE A 194 14.72 14.97 6.77
N GLU A 195 14.63 16.17 7.35
CA GLU A 195 14.44 16.39 8.79
C GLU A 195 15.37 15.54 9.70
N GLY A 196 16.61 15.29 9.25
CA GLY A 196 17.59 14.45 9.96
C GLY A 196 17.36 12.94 9.86
N GLN A 197 16.35 12.49 9.11
CA GLN A 197 16.12 11.09 8.78
C GLN A 197 16.73 10.76 7.42
N THR A 198 17.58 9.74 7.38
CA THR A 198 18.08 9.18 6.12
C THR A 198 17.08 8.18 5.56
N ILE A 199 16.74 8.35 4.29
CA ILE A 199 15.76 7.56 3.55
C ILE A 199 16.50 6.88 2.40
N THR A 200 16.43 5.56 2.32
CA THR A 200 17.11 4.76 1.30
C THR A 200 16.10 3.95 0.51
N TRP A 201 16.07 4.12 -0.81
CA TRP A 201 15.17 3.37 -1.67
C TRP A 201 15.88 2.88 -2.92
N ILE A 202 15.30 1.87 -3.55
CA ILE A 202 15.78 1.32 -4.81
C ILE A 202 14.80 1.66 -5.94
N VAL A 203 15.36 2.11 -7.06
CA VAL A 203 14.67 2.21 -8.35
C VAL A 203 15.17 1.05 -9.22
N PRO A 204 14.29 0.11 -9.61
CA PRO A 204 14.69 -1.02 -10.44
C PRO A 204 15.14 -0.54 -11.82
N HIS A 205 16.06 -1.28 -12.44
CA HIS A 205 16.39 -1.08 -13.85
C HIS A 205 15.16 -1.27 -14.72
N HIS A 206 15.06 -0.48 -15.79
CA HIS A 206 13.96 -0.54 -16.74
C HIS A 206 14.13 -1.75 -17.68
N PHE A 207 13.85 -2.94 -17.17
CA PHE A 207 13.77 -4.16 -17.96
C PHE A 207 12.33 -4.51 -18.32
N SER A 208 12.15 -5.26 -19.41
CA SER A 208 10.85 -5.80 -19.78
C SER A 208 10.32 -6.73 -18.69
N PHE A 209 9.08 -6.50 -18.28
CA PHE A 209 8.44 -7.28 -17.22
C PHE A 209 8.23 -8.72 -17.69
N GLN A 210 8.92 -9.67 -17.07
CA GLN A 210 8.67 -11.09 -17.27
C GLN A 210 7.45 -11.52 -16.43
N PRO A 211 6.38 -12.08 -17.04
CA PRO A 211 5.21 -12.51 -16.29
C PRO A 211 5.55 -13.64 -15.31
N GLN A 212 5.55 -13.33 -14.02
CA GLN A 212 5.72 -14.33 -12.96
C GLN A 212 4.46 -15.17 -12.75
N SER A 213 4.65 -16.44 -12.40
CA SER A 213 3.54 -17.34 -12.06
C SER A 213 2.85 -16.89 -10.77
N LYS A 214 1.57 -17.26 -10.61
CA LYS A 214 0.81 -16.96 -9.37
C LYS A 214 1.39 -17.66 -8.14
N ASP A 215 2.13 -18.74 -8.34
CA ASP A 215 2.72 -19.52 -7.24
C ASP A 215 3.93 -18.81 -6.63
N GLU A 216 4.51 -17.85 -7.35
CA GLU A 216 5.67 -17.07 -6.90
C GLU A 216 5.23 -15.83 -6.12
N VAL A 217 4.23 -15.09 -6.63
CA VAL A 217 3.84 -13.78 -6.07
C VAL A 217 2.32 -13.56 -5.99
N ASP A 218 1.84 -13.22 -4.78
CA ASP A 218 0.45 -12.80 -4.56
C ASP A 218 0.27 -11.28 -4.74
N PHE A 219 0.07 -10.87 -5.99
CA PHE A 219 -0.22 -9.48 -6.36
C PHE A 219 -1.43 -8.86 -5.65
N LYS A 220 -2.38 -9.65 -5.12
CA LYS A 220 -3.52 -9.07 -4.39
C LYS A 220 -3.09 -8.52 -3.03
N ILE A 221 -2.15 -9.19 -2.37
CA ILE A 221 -1.54 -8.72 -1.13
C ILE A 221 -0.70 -7.48 -1.42
N MET A 222 0.14 -7.51 -2.45
CA MET A 222 0.94 -6.35 -2.82
C MET A 222 0.09 -5.13 -3.18
N SER A 223 -1.00 -5.32 -3.93
CA SER A 223 -1.95 -4.22 -4.25
C SER A 223 -2.57 -3.58 -3.00
N THR A 224 -2.81 -4.33 -1.92
CA THR A 224 -3.26 -3.74 -0.65
C THR A 224 -2.17 -2.97 0.10
N PHE A 225 -0.90 -3.37 -0.04
CA PHE A 225 0.22 -2.58 0.48
C PHE A 225 0.38 -1.28 -0.30
N VAL A 226 0.32 -1.36 -1.63
CA VAL A 226 0.40 -0.20 -2.52
C VAL A 226 -0.73 0.78 -2.23
N GLU A 227 -1.97 0.31 -2.05
CA GLU A 227 -3.11 1.17 -1.68
C GLU A 227 -2.82 2.01 -0.41
N PHE A 228 -2.19 1.40 0.59
CA PHE A 228 -1.78 2.08 1.83
C PHE A 228 -0.62 3.05 1.58
N TYR A 229 0.42 2.59 0.89
CA TYR A 229 1.64 3.36 0.62
C TYR A 229 1.40 4.56 -0.30
N THR A 230 0.52 4.48 -1.30
CA THR A 230 0.16 5.64 -2.12
C THR A 230 -0.51 6.73 -1.29
N MET A 231 -1.35 6.35 -0.31
CA MET A 231 -2.00 7.32 0.57
C MET A 231 -0.98 7.97 1.52
N MET A 232 -0.08 7.16 2.10
CA MET A 232 1.02 7.63 2.94
C MET A 232 1.96 8.58 2.18
N LEU A 233 2.42 8.18 0.99
CA LEU A 233 3.30 8.99 0.14
C LEU A 233 2.61 10.29 -0.30
N GLY A 234 1.29 10.27 -0.56
CA GLY A 234 0.52 11.48 -0.84
C GLY A 234 0.53 12.50 0.31
N PHE A 235 0.34 12.04 1.56
CA PHE A 235 0.44 12.93 2.73
C PHE A 235 1.87 13.44 2.95
N ILE A 236 2.87 12.60 2.70
CA ILE A 236 4.28 12.98 2.84
C ILE A 236 4.66 14.02 1.79
N ASN A 237 4.33 13.79 0.51
CA ASN A 237 4.57 14.75 -0.57
C ASN A 237 3.86 16.07 -0.27
N PHE A 238 2.59 16.03 0.13
CA PHE A 238 1.86 17.23 0.53
C PHE A 238 2.66 18.04 1.57
N LYS A 239 3.11 17.41 2.66
CA LYS A 239 3.86 18.10 3.71
C LYS A 239 5.25 18.57 3.22
N LEU A 240 6.00 17.75 2.49
CA LEU A 240 7.31 18.10 1.94
C LEU A 240 7.24 19.33 1.02
N PHE A 241 6.26 19.37 0.11
CA PHE A 241 6.09 20.51 -0.79
C PHE A 241 5.78 21.79 -0.02
N HIS A 242 4.89 21.74 0.99
CA HIS A 242 4.61 22.90 1.83
C HIS A 242 5.83 23.34 2.65
N SER A 243 6.61 22.40 3.18
CA SER A 243 7.87 22.71 3.89
C SER A 243 8.93 23.35 2.98
N LEU A 244 8.89 23.07 1.67
CA LEU A 244 9.77 23.66 0.66
C LEU A 244 9.19 24.93 0.01
N ASN A 245 8.04 25.44 0.50
CA ASN A 245 7.29 26.55 -0.09
C ASN A 245 6.90 26.33 -1.57
N LEU A 246 6.64 25.08 -1.96
CA LEU A 246 6.16 24.70 -3.28
C LEU A 246 4.65 24.44 -3.24
N VAL A 247 3.97 24.69 -4.37
CA VAL A 247 2.53 24.41 -4.52
C VAL A 247 2.30 22.91 -4.74
N TYR A 248 1.37 22.33 -3.99
CA TYR A 248 0.94 20.94 -4.17
C TYR A 248 -0.55 20.88 -4.57
N PRO A 249 -0.94 20.05 -5.55
CA PRO A 249 -0.08 19.22 -6.40
C PRO A 249 0.75 20.06 -7.40
N PRO A 250 1.96 19.62 -7.78
CA PRO A 250 2.80 20.36 -8.70
C PRO A 250 2.12 20.49 -10.06
N GLN A 251 2.01 21.72 -10.55
CA GLN A 251 1.54 22.00 -11.90
C GLN A 251 2.71 21.80 -12.87
N LEU A 252 2.88 20.58 -13.36
CA LEU A 252 3.85 20.33 -14.40
C LEU A 252 3.29 20.92 -15.70
N THR A 253 3.92 21.99 -16.19
CA THR A 253 3.56 22.61 -17.46
C THR A 253 3.63 21.55 -18.56
N ALA A 254 2.55 21.39 -19.33
CA ALA A 254 2.47 20.52 -20.49
C ALA A 254 3.30 21.06 -21.69
N GLY A 255 4.44 21.70 -21.42
CA GLY A 255 5.21 22.52 -22.35
C GLY A 255 6.24 21.75 -23.18
N PHE A 256 5.95 20.52 -23.58
CA PHE A 256 6.74 19.82 -24.61
C PHE A 256 5.83 19.58 -25.82
N THR A 257 5.68 20.63 -26.64
CA THR A 257 5.14 20.54 -27.99
C THR A 257 6.27 20.13 -28.94
N PRO A 258 6.11 19.05 -29.73
CA PRO A 258 7.18 18.42 -30.53
C PRO A 258 7.64 19.24 -31.77
N GLU A 259 7.38 20.54 -31.82
CA GLU A 259 7.67 21.38 -33.00
C GLU A 259 8.98 22.18 -32.88
N THR A 260 9.65 22.20 -31.72
CA THR A 260 10.83 23.07 -31.48
C THR A 260 12.18 22.36 -31.38
N ASP A 261 12.25 21.03 -31.26
CA ASP A 261 13.50 20.29 -31.07
C ASP A 261 13.95 19.52 -32.32
N LYS A 262 14.21 20.22 -33.43
CA LYS A 262 14.93 19.61 -34.56
C LYS A 262 16.45 19.76 -34.49
N ASP A 263 16.98 20.63 -33.63
CA ASP A 263 18.37 21.06 -33.79
C ASP A 263 19.33 20.72 -32.63
N LEU A 264 18.90 20.09 -31.52
CA LEU A 264 19.78 19.99 -30.33
C LEU A 264 19.71 18.72 -29.47
N VAL A 265 19.39 17.53 -29.99
CA VAL A 265 19.41 16.32 -29.12
C VAL A 265 20.15 15.15 -29.74
N ASP A 266 21.34 14.90 -29.20
CA ASP A 266 22.11 13.64 -29.29
C ASP A 266 21.16 12.44 -29.11
N GLU A 267 21.10 11.54 -30.10
CA GLU A 267 20.16 10.40 -30.13
C GLU A 267 20.25 9.53 -28.86
N HIS A 268 21.42 9.48 -28.22
CA HIS A 268 21.61 8.75 -26.97
C HIS A 268 21.00 9.47 -25.75
N ALA A 269 20.96 10.81 -25.74
CA ALA A 269 20.29 11.60 -24.71
C ALA A 269 18.76 11.57 -24.88
N TYR A 270 18.27 11.60 -26.12
CA TYR A 270 16.85 11.47 -26.45
C TYR A 270 16.29 10.09 -26.08
N VAL A 271 17.04 9.02 -26.31
CA VAL A 271 16.65 7.67 -25.88
C VAL A 271 16.73 7.53 -24.35
N ALA A 272 17.68 8.17 -23.67
CA ALA A 272 17.73 8.22 -22.21
C ALA A 272 16.55 9.01 -21.59
N GLU A 273 16.12 10.12 -22.21
CA GLU A 273 14.90 10.84 -21.83
C GLU A 273 13.63 10.03 -22.11
N ARG A 274 13.63 9.23 -23.18
CA ARG A 274 12.53 8.32 -23.52
C ARG A 274 12.49 7.05 -22.66
N ILE A 275 13.61 6.67 -22.05
CA ILE A 275 13.71 5.62 -21.02
C ILE A 275 13.35 6.20 -19.63
N ALA A 276 13.69 7.46 -19.36
CA ALA A 276 13.21 8.23 -18.20
C ALA A 276 11.71 8.59 -18.33
N ALA A 277 11.17 8.54 -19.54
CA ALA A 277 9.74 8.58 -19.82
C ALA A 277 9.10 7.27 -19.37
N LEU A 278 8.71 7.26 -18.09
CA LEU A 278 7.55 6.52 -17.67
C LEU A 278 6.42 6.82 -18.71
N ASN A 279 5.68 5.81 -19.16
CA ASN A 279 4.96 5.76 -20.46
C ASN A 279 3.73 6.68 -20.74
N ILE A 280 3.65 7.92 -20.22
CA ILE A 280 2.58 8.91 -20.49
C ILE A 280 3.15 10.30 -20.17
N SER A 281 2.84 11.34 -20.95
CA SER A 281 3.14 12.74 -20.57
C SER A 281 2.64 13.03 -19.15
N VAL A 282 3.48 13.61 -18.29
CA VAL A 282 3.10 13.87 -16.89
C VAL A 282 1.87 14.79 -16.79
N ALA A 283 1.62 15.60 -17.83
CA ALA A 283 0.41 16.40 -17.99
C ALA A 283 -0.89 15.58 -18.03
N LYS A 284 -0.87 14.35 -18.57
CA LYS A 284 -2.04 13.46 -18.63
C LYS A 284 -2.30 12.70 -17.33
N LEU A 285 -1.39 12.76 -16.34
CA LEU A 285 -1.55 12.14 -15.01
C LEU A 285 -2.17 13.09 -13.97
N LEU A 286 -2.27 14.38 -14.30
CA LEU A 286 -2.74 15.45 -13.42
C LEU A 286 -4.17 15.92 -13.72
N VAL A 287 -4.85 15.32 -14.70
CA VAL A 287 -6.27 15.54 -15.04
C VAL A 287 -7.15 14.46 -14.44
#